data_AF-A0A2H6K047-F1
#
_entry.id   AF-A0A2H6K047-F1
#
_cell.length_a   1.000
_cell.length_b   1.000
_cell.length_c   1.000
_cell.angle_alpha   90.00
_cell.angle_beta   90.00
_cell.angle_gamma   90.00
#
_symmetry.space_group_name_H-M   'P 1'
#
loop_
_entity.id
_entity.type
_entity.pdbx_description
1 polymer ?
#
loop_
_entity_poly.entity_id
_entity_poly.type
_entity_poly.pdbx_seq_one_letter_code
_entity_poly.pdbx_strand_id
1 'polypeptide(L)'
;MWSLKTAVMERSALRAAKNRFNKFYDKGGVFCLLTHLHPQALPGRREMRFLDSFLTHVKERDVWTPTMIEFARWWNARHTLKVLTYIRRGTLIIKLERPSKYPLKGLVLDIKDSREYEVSYDGRIKSGTGPEKIVIDF
;
A
#
# COMPACT_ATOMS: atom_id res chain seq x y z
N MET A 1 35.68 11.45 -18.54
CA MET A 1 35.45 11.72 -17.10
C MET A 1 33.97 12.04 -16.92
N TRP A 2 33.16 11.09 -16.43
CA TRP A 2 31.73 11.30 -16.24
C TRP A 2 31.53 12.08 -14.94
N SER A 3 31.41 13.41 -15.01
CA SER A 3 31.01 14.20 -13.85
C SER A 3 29.52 13.91 -13.59
N LEU A 4 29.23 13.01 -12.65
CA LEU A 4 27.92 12.98 -12.01
C LEU A 4 27.71 14.36 -11.40
N LYS A 5 26.89 15.18 -12.04
CA LYS A 5 26.29 16.35 -11.39
C LYS A 5 25.43 15.79 -10.26
N THR A 6 26.04 15.56 -9.10
CA THR A 6 25.32 15.36 -7.84
C THR A 6 24.65 16.69 -7.55
N ALA A 7 23.45 16.87 -8.09
CA ALA A 7 22.57 17.94 -7.67
C ALA A 7 22.31 17.70 -6.18
N VAL A 8 23.01 18.46 -5.34
CA VAL A 8 22.76 18.52 -3.89
C VAL A 8 21.25 18.70 -3.75
N MET A 9 20.58 17.74 -3.11
CA MET A 9 19.12 17.79 -2.99
C MET A 9 18.72 18.99 -2.13
N GLU A 10 18.31 20.07 -2.78
CA GLU A 10 17.91 21.32 -2.15
C GLU A 10 16.64 21.15 -1.29
N ARG A 11 16.38 22.10 -0.37
CA ARG A 11 15.12 22.15 0.41
C ARG A 11 13.87 22.15 -0.50
N SER A 12 13.99 22.69 -1.72
CA SER A 12 12.97 22.68 -2.77
C SER A 12 12.60 21.25 -3.20
N ALA A 13 13.59 20.35 -3.30
CA ALA A 13 13.38 18.94 -3.62
C ALA A 13 12.64 18.20 -2.49
N LEU A 14 12.92 18.51 -1.23
CA LEU A 14 12.22 17.90 -0.09
C LEU A 14 10.75 18.27 -0.08
N ARG A 15 10.46 19.56 -0.28
CA ARG A 15 9.08 20.03 -0.39
C ARG A 15 8.36 19.38 -1.57
N ALA A 16 9.02 19.27 -2.72
CA ALA A 16 8.45 18.61 -3.89
C ALA A 16 8.17 17.12 -3.64
N ALA A 17 9.07 16.39 -2.98
CA ALA A 17 8.89 14.99 -2.63
C ALA A 17 7.71 14.79 -1.66
N LYS A 18 7.63 15.61 -0.59
CA LYS A 18 6.51 15.57 0.37
C LYS A 18 5.17 15.88 -0.30
N ASN A 19 5.12 16.90 -1.16
CA ASN A 19 3.90 17.24 -1.90
C ASN A 19 3.45 16.12 -2.85
N ARG A 20 4.40 15.48 -3.56
CA ARG A 20 4.09 14.34 -4.42
C ARG A 20 3.58 13.16 -3.58
N PHE A 21 4.26 12.82 -2.49
CA PHE A 21 3.81 11.78 -1.57
C PHE A 21 2.39 12.03 -1.07
N ASN A 22 2.09 13.23 -0.56
CA ASN A 22 0.74 13.58 -0.08
C ASN A 22 -0.32 13.40 -1.17
N LYS A 23 -0.03 13.82 -2.41
CA LYS A 23 -0.95 13.64 -3.54
C LYS A 23 -1.27 12.16 -3.83
N PHE A 24 -0.32 11.26 -3.64
CA PHE A 24 -0.55 9.81 -3.78
C PHE A 24 -1.25 9.24 -2.55
N TYR A 25 -0.89 9.69 -1.35
CA TYR A 25 -1.53 9.30 -0.10
C TYR A 25 -3.03 9.61 -0.10
N ASP A 26 -3.42 10.83 -0.47
CA ASP A 26 -4.82 11.26 -0.53
C ASP A 26 -5.66 10.45 -1.55
N LYS A 27 -4.99 9.82 -2.52
CA LYS A 27 -5.62 8.97 -3.54
C LYS A 27 -5.56 7.47 -3.21
N GLY A 28 -4.95 7.07 -2.09
CA GLY A 28 -4.70 5.66 -1.77
C GLY A 28 -3.79 4.96 -2.80
N GLY A 29 -2.87 5.72 -3.42
CA GLY A 29 -1.99 5.23 -4.48
C GLY A 29 -0.65 4.68 -3.98
N VAL A 30 0.09 4.05 -4.89
CA VAL A 30 1.46 3.58 -4.64
C VAL A 30 2.45 4.72 -4.92
N PHE A 31 3.34 4.98 -3.98
CA PHE A 31 4.45 5.93 -4.14
C PHE A 31 5.79 5.20 -4.06
N CYS A 32 6.63 5.34 -5.10
CA CYS A 32 7.98 4.78 -5.12
C CYS A 32 9.00 5.92 -5.10
N LEU A 33 9.86 5.92 -4.07
CA LEU A 33 11.01 6.82 -4.02
C LEU A 33 12.22 6.13 -4.66
N LEU A 34 12.56 6.52 -5.88
CA LEU A 34 13.83 6.15 -6.49
C LEU A 34 14.91 7.10 -5.99
N THR A 35 15.82 6.57 -5.18
CA THR A 35 16.95 7.33 -4.64
C THR A 35 18.25 6.56 -4.84
N HIS A 36 19.33 7.27 -5.09
CA HIS A 36 20.67 6.71 -5.18
C HIS A 36 21.51 7.24 -4.01
N LEU A 37 21.85 6.35 -3.08
CA LEU A 37 22.71 6.67 -1.94
C LEU A 37 24.16 6.38 -2.33
N HIS A 38 24.87 7.39 -2.84
CA HIS A 38 26.29 7.23 -3.16
C HIS A 38 27.10 7.25 -1.85
N PRO A 39 27.95 6.24 -1.57
CA PRO A 39 28.73 6.17 -0.33
C PRO A 39 29.59 7.40 -0.05
N GLN A 40 30.11 8.06 -1.09
CA GLN A 40 30.91 9.29 -0.96
C GLN A 40 30.06 10.56 -0.73
N ALA A 41 28.74 10.50 -0.88
CA ALA A 41 27.80 11.58 -0.53
C ALA A 41 27.36 11.49 0.95
N LEU A 42 27.45 10.30 1.56
CA LEU A 42 27.11 10.06 2.96
C LEU A 42 27.88 10.92 4.01
N PRO A 43 29.15 11.34 3.81
CA PRO A 43 29.85 12.20 4.77
C PRO A 43 29.23 13.60 4.87
N GLY A 44 28.47 14.02 3.85
CA GLY A 44 27.73 15.28 3.85
C GLY A 44 26.43 15.15 4.66
N ARG A 45 26.43 15.62 5.91
CA ARG A 45 25.26 15.61 6.82
C ARG A 45 23.92 16.13 6.24
N ARG A 46 23.91 16.81 5.08
CA ARG A 46 22.71 17.43 4.49
C ARG A 46 21.84 16.46 3.68
N GLU A 47 22.41 15.51 2.95
CA GLU A 47 21.64 14.59 2.09
C GLU A 47 20.95 13.50 2.91
N MET A 48 21.60 13.02 3.98
CA MET A 48 20.95 12.18 4.99
C MET A 48 19.78 12.91 5.68
N ARG A 49 19.93 14.21 5.99
CA ARG A 49 18.82 15.02 6.55
C ARG A 49 17.60 15.09 5.62
N PHE A 50 17.79 15.07 4.30
CA PHE A 50 16.67 14.99 3.36
C PHE A 50 15.93 13.66 3.53
N LEU A 51 16.67 12.55 3.44
CA LEU A 51 16.07 11.22 3.48
C LEU A 51 15.42 10.98 4.84
N ASP A 52 16.09 11.33 5.93
CA ASP A 52 15.55 11.24 7.28
C ASP A 52 14.26 12.07 7.41
N SER A 53 14.26 13.33 6.96
CA SER A 53 13.07 14.19 7.05
C SER A 53 11.90 13.70 6.19
N PHE A 54 12.20 13.11 5.03
CA PHE A 54 11.17 12.51 4.18
C PHE A 54 10.63 11.22 4.81
N LEU A 55 11.51 10.32 5.27
CA LEU A 55 11.10 9.06 5.90
C LEU A 55 10.33 9.29 7.20
N THR A 56 10.70 10.29 8.02
CA THR A 56 9.91 10.68 9.19
C THR A 56 8.51 11.14 8.78
N HIS A 57 8.39 12.02 7.76
CA HIS A 57 7.09 12.45 7.24
C HIS A 57 6.23 11.28 6.73
N VAL A 58 6.85 10.27 6.12
CA VAL A 58 6.15 9.06 5.66
C VAL A 58 5.70 8.21 6.85
N LYS A 59 6.56 8.00 7.85
CA LYS A 59 6.27 7.17 9.05
C LYS A 59 5.18 7.75 9.97
N GLU A 60 5.01 9.07 9.96
CA GLU A 60 3.92 9.73 10.68
C GLU A 60 2.53 9.47 10.05
N ARG A 61 2.49 8.87 8.86
CA ARG A 61 1.25 8.47 8.18
C ARG A 61 1.00 6.98 8.35
N ASP A 62 -0.27 6.60 8.40
CA ASP A 62 -0.69 5.20 8.31
C ASP A 62 -0.49 4.70 6.87
N VAL A 63 0.74 4.27 6.56
CA VAL A 63 1.14 3.77 5.26
C VAL A 63 1.88 2.45 5.38
N TRP A 64 1.58 1.54 4.46
CA TRP A 64 2.35 0.31 4.30
C TRP A 64 3.66 0.62 3.55
N THR A 65 4.81 0.29 4.15
CA THR A 65 6.15 0.51 3.57
C THR A 65 6.86 -0.81 3.23
N PRO A 66 6.38 -1.57 2.22
CA PRO A 66 7.00 -2.82 1.84
C PRO A 66 8.29 -2.62 1.05
N THR A 67 9.12 -3.66 1.03
CA THR A 67 10.11 -3.86 -0.04
C THR A 67 9.42 -4.07 -1.39
N MET A 68 10.13 -3.85 -2.50
CA MET A 68 9.59 -4.10 -3.84
C MET A 68 9.15 -5.57 -4.04
N ILE A 69 9.84 -6.51 -3.39
CA ILE A 69 9.49 -7.95 -3.47
C ILE A 69 8.19 -8.23 -2.72
N GLU A 70 8.03 -7.68 -1.51
CA GLU A 70 6.78 -7.82 -0.74
C GLU A 70 5.60 -7.20 -1.49
N PHE A 71 5.79 -6.01 -2.05
CA PHE A 71 4.78 -5.36 -2.88
C PHE A 71 4.41 -6.22 -4.09
N ALA A 72 5.40 -6.72 -4.85
CA ALA A 72 5.14 -7.55 -6.02
C ALA A 72 4.40 -8.85 -5.68
N ARG A 73 4.74 -9.50 -4.56
CA ARG A 73 4.05 -10.70 -4.07
C ARG A 73 2.62 -10.41 -3.66
N TRP A 74 2.41 -9.34 -2.90
CA TRP A 74 1.06 -8.91 -2.50
C TRP A 74 0.21 -8.53 -3.70
N TRP A 75 0.77 -7.77 -4.65
CA TRP A 75 0.09 -7.40 -5.89
C TRP A 75 -0.25 -8.64 -6.73
N ASN A 76 0.65 -9.62 -6.77
CA ASN A 76 0.38 -10.90 -7.41
C ASN A 76 -0.85 -11.59 -6.80
N ALA A 77 -0.89 -11.70 -5.48
CA ALA A 77 -2.03 -12.28 -4.80
C ALA A 77 -3.32 -11.46 -4.98
N ARG A 78 -3.22 -10.13 -4.98
CA ARG A 78 -4.37 -9.22 -5.13
C ARG A 78 -5.00 -9.26 -6.52
N HIS A 79 -4.21 -9.25 -7.59
CA HIS A 79 -4.77 -9.21 -8.96
C HIS A 79 -5.33 -10.56 -9.41
N THR A 80 -4.86 -11.66 -8.80
CA THR A 80 -5.37 -13.00 -9.09
C THR A 80 -6.55 -13.41 -8.21
N LEU A 81 -6.88 -12.62 -7.17
CA LEU A 81 -8.03 -12.85 -6.30
C LEU A 81 -9.32 -12.90 -7.13
N LYS A 82 -10.01 -14.04 -7.09
CA LYS A 82 -11.33 -14.19 -7.68
C LYS A 82 -12.39 -13.84 -6.64
N VAL A 83 -13.38 -13.05 -7.07
CA VAL A 83 -14.48 -12.62 -6.22
C VAL A 83 -15.79 -13.00 -6.89
N LEU A 84 -16.62 -13.77 -6.20
CA LEU A 84 -17.99 -14.09 -6.62
C LEU A 84 -18.96 -13.46 -5.61
N THR A 85 -19.90 -12.67 -6.12
CA THR A 85 -20.92 -12.00 -5.30
C THR A 85 -22.31 -12.37 -5.76
N TYR A 86 -23.20 -12.72 -4.83
CA TYR A 86 -24.60 -12.96 -5.12
C TYR A 86 -25.47 -12.78 -3.87
N ILE A 87 -26.77 -12.58 -4.05
CA ILE A 87 -27.71 -12.49 -2.94
C ILE A 87 -28.37 -13.85 -2.72
N ARG A 88 -28.44 -14.30 -1.48
CA ARG A 88 -29.15 -15.52 -1.08
C ARG A 88 -30.05 -15.22 0.10
N ARG A 89 -31.36 -15.38 -0.08
CA ARG A 89 -32.37 -15.17 0.98
C ARG A 89 -32.24 -13.79 1.68
N GLY A 90 -31.86 -12.76 0.94
CA GLY A 90 -31.70 -11.39 1.48
C GLY A 90 -30.29 -11.05 1.97
N THR A 91 -29.41 -12.03 2.15
CA THR A 91 -28.01 -11.84 2.57
C THR A 91 -27.09 -11.69 1.37
N LEU A 92 -26.16 -10.74 1.41
CA LEU A 92 -25.09 -10.58 0.42
C LEU A 92 -23.98 -11.62 0.68
N ILE A 93 -23.78 -12.54 -0.23
CA ILE A 93 -22.71 -13.54 -0.16
C ILE A 93 -21.54 -13.08 -1.01
N ILE A 94 -20.35 -13.05 -0.42
CA ILE A 94 -19.08 -12.70 -1.06
C ILE A 94 -18.12 -13.87 -0.87
N LYS A 95 -17.77 -14.55 -1.96
CA LYS A 95 -16.77 -15.63 -1.94
C LYS A 95 -15.48 -15.12 -2.53
N LEU A 96 -14.40 -15.27 -1.77
CA LEU A 96 -13.06 -14.91 -2.17
C LEU A 96 -12.21 -16.15 -2.35
N GLU A 97 -11.68 -16.35 -3.55
CA GLU A 97 -10.79 -17.46 -3.87
C GLU A 97 -9.43 -16.90 -4.31
N ARG A 98 -8.38 -17.29 -3.59
CA ARG A 98 -7.00 -16.87 -3.88
C ARG A 98 -6.27 -18.00 -4.61
N PRO A 99 -6.06 -17.90 -5.94
CA PRO A 99 -5.28 -18.90 -6.68
C PRO A 99 -3.77 -18.68 -6.57
N SER A 100 -3.30 -17.53 -6.07
CA SER A 100 -1.87 -17.26 -5.88
C SER A 100 -1.34 -17.91 -4.61
N LYS A 101 -0.11 -18.44 -4.66
CA LYS A 101 0.61 -18.96 -3.48
C LYS A 101 1.12 -17.86 -2.53
N TYR A 102 1.15 -16.61 -2.95
CA TYR A 102 1.70 -15.51 -2.15
C TYR A 102 0.68 -14.98 -1.14
N PRO A 103 1.12 -14.59 0.08
CA PRO A 103 0.20 -14.11 1.11
C PRO A 103 -0.50 -12.82 0.68
N LEU A 104 -1.78 -12.69 1.06
CA LEU A 104 -2.58 -11.48 0.84
C LEU A 104 -3.09 -11.00 2.19
N LYS A 105 -2.25 -10.25 2.89
CA LYS A 105 -2.57 -9.65 4.19
C LYS A 105 -3.07 -8.22 4.02
N GLY A 106 -3.96 -7.80 4.91
CA GLY A 106 -4.49 -6.43 4.95
C GLY A 106 -5.40 -6.09 3.78
N LEU A 107 -6.05 -7.07 3.14
CA LEU A 107 -7.03 -6.78 2.10
C LEU A 107 -8.27 -6.14 2.74
N VAL A 108 -8.52 -4.88 2.45
CA VAL A 108 -9.71 -4.18 2.91
C VAL A 108 -10.85 -4.39 1.92
N LEU A 109 -11.98 -4.90 2.40
CA LEU A 109 -13.25 -4.91 1.68
C LEU A 109 -14.14 -3.80 2.25
N ASP A 110 -14.60 -2.92 1.36
CA ASP A 110 -15.53 -1.84 1.66
C ASP A 110 -16.94 -2.29 1.29
N ILE A 111 -17.70 -2.79 2.27
CA ILE A 111 -19.06 -3.27 2.10
C ILE A 111 -19.99 -2.06 2.12
N LYS A 112 -20.50 -1.68 0.95
CA LYS A 112 -21.40 -0.52 0.80
C LYS A 112 -22.87 -0.86 0.92
N ASP A 113 -23.22 -2.13 0.79
CA ASP A 113 -24.59 -2.60 0.91
C ASP A 113 -25.02 -2.56 2.38
N SER A 114 -26.27 -2.18 2.65
CA SER A 114 -26.80 -2.07 4.03
C SER A 114 -27.37 -3.38 4.57
N ARG A 115 -27.35 -4.44 3.78
CA ARG A 115 -27.87 -5.76 4.17
C ARG A 115 -26.86 -6.51 5.04
N GLU A 116 -27.35 -7.59 5.64
CA GLU A 116 -26.47 -8.64 6.17
C GLU A 116 -25.59 -9.19 5.05
N TYR A 117 -24.35 -9.52 5.40
CA TYR A 117 -23.42 -10.16 4.48
C TYR A 117 -22.69 -11.34 5.11
N GLU A 118 -22.18 -12.21 4.24
CA GLU A 118 -21.26 -13.28 4.56
C GLU A 118 -20.09 -13.26 3.58
N VAL A 119 -18.86 -13.17 4.11
CA VAL A 119 -17.62 -13.25 3.35
C VAL A 119 -16.91 -14.55 3.65
N SER A 120 -16.80 -15.42 2.66
CA SER A 120 -16.07 -16.68 2.74
C SER A 120 -14.71 -16.57 2.07
N TYR A 121 -13.66 -16.99 2.78
CA TYR A 121 -12.27 -16.97 2.30
C TYR A 121 -11.42 -17.97 3.08
N ASP A 122 -10.55 -18.74 2.42
CA ASP A 122 -9.60 -19.68 3.05
C ASP A 122 -10.23 -20.60 4.13
N GLY A 123 -11.43 -21.14 3.84
CA GLY A 123 -12.19 -21.97 4.78
C GLY A 123 -12.80 -21.23 5.98
N ARG A 124 -12.64 -19.90 6.06
CA ARG A 124 -13.20 -19.03 7.08
C ARG A 124 -14.43 -18.31 6.56
N ILE A 125 -15.27 -17.88 7.51
CA ILE A 125 -16.45 -17.06 7.25
C ILE A 125 -16.42 -15.85 8.18
N LYS A 126 -16.64 -14.67 7.63
CA LYS A 126 -16.92 -13.43 8.37
C LYS A 126 -18.30 -12.93 7.98
N SER A 127 -19.11 -12.58 8.96
CA SER A 127 -20.45 -12.05 8.72
C SER A 127 -20.62 -10.71 9.42
N GLY A 128 -21.54 -9.91 8.93
CA GLY A 128 -21.81 -8.58 9.46
C GLY A 128 -23.03 -7.95 8.83
N THR A 129 -23.26 -6.68 9.10
CA THR A 129 -24.32 -5.88 8.48
C THR A 129 -23.70 -4.58 8.04
N GLY A 130 -23.72 -4.32 6.74
CA GLY A 130 -23.11 -3.11 6.21
C GLY A 130 -23.97 -1.85 6.46
N PRO A 131 -23.45 -0.67 6.11
CA PRO A 131 -22.14 -0.45 5.49
C PRO A 131 -20.99 -0.53 6.50
N GLU A 132 -19.93 -1.28 6.15
CA GLU A 132 -18.74 -1.39 6.99
C GLU A 132 -17.48 -1.75 6.18
N LYS A 133 -16.31 -1.54 6.80
CA LYS A 133 -15.02 -1.95 6.26
C LYS A 133 -14.46 -3.10 7.06
N ILE A 134 -14.14 -4.18 6.38
CA ILE A 134 -13.51 -5.35 6.99
C ILE A 134 -12.14 -5.63 6.41
N VAL A 135 -11.24 -6.11 7.27
CA VAL A 135 -9.91 -6.56 6.88
C VAL A 135 -9.91 -8.07 6.72
N ILE A 136 -9.37 -8.54 5.61
CA ILE A 136 -9.20 -9.94 5.23
C ILE A 136 -7.72 -10.26 5.12
N ASP A 137 -7.33 -11.38 5.72
CA ASP A 137 -5.98 -11.92 5.68
C ASP A 137 -6.01 -13.37 5.17
N PHE A 138 -5.30 -13.62 4.07
CA PHE A 138 -5.08 -14.93 3.46
C PHE A 138 -3.66 -15.47 3.67
#